data_AF-A0A7E5W972-F1
#
_entry.id   AF-A0A7E5W972-F1
#
_cell.length_a   1.000
_cell.length_b   1.000
_cell.length_c   1.000
_cell.angle_alpha   90.00
_cell.angle_beta   90.00
_cell.angle_gamma   90.00
#
_symmetry.space_group_name_H-M   'P 1'
#
loop_
_entity.id
_entity.type
_entity.pdbx_description
1 polymer ?
#
loop_
_entity_poly.entity_id
_entity_poly.type
_entity_poly.pdbx_seq_one_letter_code
_entity_poly.pdbx_strand_id
1 'polypeptide(L)'
;MAGGDYAMNKAEPNGKPVEVVNNDNPERASWGRPLEFILACLGYAVGLGNVWRFPYLAYRNGGGAFLIPFFLMLLIIGLPIFFLELYVGQYTGIGPLQAFSAISPFFSGLGYCTLVVITLISINFMIIIAWTLFYTIVSIAGNLDWGSCENPYNTDACYSGEYDKACRENNTGAASDLTYYMRQCMSIGQICMDTGFLPYDGNYCMNVTETVPWYSNATRILASEEYYK
;
A
#
# COMPACT_ATOMS: atom_id res chain seq x y z
N MET A 1 33.47 -16.40 -50.28
CA MET A 1 33.02 -15.44 -51.31
C MET A 1 32.03 -14.53 -50.62
N ALA A 2 32.17 -13.22 -50.46
CA ALA A 2 33.08 -12.17 -50.95
C ALA A 2 33.49 -11.31 -49.72
N GLY A 3 34.68 -10.73 -49.59
CA GLY A 3 35.33 -9.77 -50.48
C GLY A 3 35.10 -8.37 -49.91
N GLY A 4 36.13 -7.73 -49.33
CA GLY A 4 36.05 -6.35 -48.82
C GLY A 4 37.23 -5.91 -47.95
N ASP A 5 38.30 -5.49 -48.62
CA ASP A 5 39.26 -4.44 -48.24
C ASP A 5 39.99 -4.51 -46.89
N TYR A 6 41.18 -5.13 -46.91
CA TYR A 6 42.25 -4.83 -45.96
C TYR A 6 42.90 -3.49 -46.35
N ALA A 7 42.39 -2.40 -45.79
CA ALA A 7 43.06 -1.09 -45.89
C ALA A 7 44.35 -1.12 -45.05
N MET A 8 45.51 -1.15 -45.72
CA MET A 8 46.80 -0.96 -45.06
C MET A 8 46.96 0.50 -44.59
N ASN A 9 47.21 0.62 -43.29
CA ASN A 9 48.04 1.60 -42.59
C ASN A 9 47.90 3.10 -42.96
N LYS A 10 47.35 3.87 -42.03
CA LYS A 10 47.86 5.22 -41.75
C LYS A 10 48.49 5.19 -40.36
N ALA A 11 49.82 5.25 -40.31
CA ALA A 11 50.55 5.41 -39.08
C ALA A 11 50.39 6.85 -38.57
N GLU A 12 50.03 7.01 -37.30
CA GLU A 12 50.24 8.27 -36.59
C GLU A 12 51.73 8.47 -36.28
N PRO A 13 52.22 9.72 -36.21
CA PRO A 13 53.65 10.02 -36.04
C PRO A 13 54.24 9.64 -34.67
N ASN A 14 53.47 9.01 -33.78
CA ASN A 14 53.84 8.81 -32.37
C ASN A 14 53.97 7.35 -31.92
N GLY A 15 54.06 6.38 -32.84
CA GLY A 15 54.54 5.03 -32.54
C GLY A 15 53.79 4.24 -31.45
N LYS A 16 52.57 4.65 -31.09
CA LYS A 16 51.72 3.90 -30.17
C LYS A 16 50.85 2.92 -30.97
N PRO A 17 50.74 1.65 -30.55
CA PRO A 17 49.81 0.72 -31.18
C PRO A 17 48.38 1.25 -31.05
N VAL A 18 47.63 1.23 -32.15
CA VAL A 18 46.20 1.54 -32.16
C VAL A 18 45.50 0.43 -31.39
N GLU A 19 44.98 0.72 -30.20
CA GLU A 19 44.06 -0.17 -29.50
C GLU A 19 42.76 -0.26 -30.32
N VAL A 20 42.55 -1.40 -30.96
CA VAL A 20 41.26 -1.74 -31.56
C VAL A 20 40.30 -2.05 -30.43
N VAL A 21 39.50 -1.07 -30.02
CA VAL A 21 38.39 -1.28 -29.09
C VAL A 21 37.30 -2.06 -29.83
N ASN A 22 37.20 -3.36 -29.57
CA ASN A 22 36.05 -4.16 -29.99
C ASN A 22 34.84 -3.77 -29.11
N ASN A 23 33.96 -2.92 -29.66
CA ASN A 23 32.71 -2.45 -29.04
C ASN A 23 31.57 -3.48 -29.13
N ASP A 24 31.82 -4.74 -28.79
CA ASP A 24 30.78 -5.80 -28.83
C ASP A 24 30.13 -6.08 -27.47
N ASN A 25 30.56 -5.40 -26.39
CA ASN A 25 29.89 -5.46 -25.09
C ASN A 25 29.06 -4.19 -24.89
N PRO A 26 27.73 -4.28 -24.69
CA PRO A 26 26.93 -3.11 -24.38
C PRO A 26 27.44 -2.48 -23.08
N GLU A 27 27.86 -1.22 -23.15
CA GLU A 27 28.32 -0.45 -22.00
C GLU A 27 27.17 -0.34 -20.97
N ARG A 28 27.47 -0.61 -19.69
CA ARG A 28 26.45 -0.64 -18.64
C ARG A 28 25.81 0.75 -18.50
N ALA A 29 24.48 0.81 -18.55
CA ALA A 29 23.74 2.04 -18.32
C ALA A 29 24.07 2.63 -16.92
N SER A 30 24.44 3.90 -16.89
CA SER A 30 24.67 4.66 -15.67
C SER A 30 23.51 5.63 -15.41
N TRP A 31 23.32 6.02 -14.15
CA TRP A 31 22.33 7.02 -13.78
C TRP A 31 22.79 8.41 -14.22
N GLY A 32 21.89 9.25 -14.73
CA GLY A 32 22.22 10.61 -15.14
C GLY A 32 22.57 11.49 -13.94
N ARG A 33 21.86 11.30 -12.81
CA ARG A 33 22.10 12.03 -11.55
C ARG A 33 21.99 11.09 -10.33
N PRO A 34 22.77 11.32 -9.26
CA PRO A 34 22.65 10.55 -8.01
C PRO A 34 21.24 10.59 -7.38
N LEU A 35 20.50 11.69 -7.59
CA LEU A 35 19.12 11.83 -7.09
C LEU A 35 18.16 10.84 -7.77
N GLU A 36 18.36 10.51 -9.05
CA GLU A 36 17.51 9.54 -9.76
C GLU A 36 17.63 8.16 -9.11
N PHE A 37 18.84 7.78 -8.73
CA PHE A 37 19.11 6.55 -7.99
C PHE A 37 18.43 6.55 -6.61
N ILE A 38 18.56 7.63 -5.83
CA ILE A 38 17.92 7.73 -4.51
C ILE A 38 16.39 7.64 -4.63
N LEU A 39 15.80 8.33 -5.62
CA LEU A 39 14.36 8.28 -5.86
C LEU A 39 13.89 6.88 -6.28
N ALA A 40 14.67 6.17 -7.10
CA ALA A 40 14.38 4.78 -7.46
C ALA A 40 14.42 3.86 -6.22
N CYS A 41 15.42 4.00 -5.35
CA CYS A 41 15.50 3.24 -4.10
C CYS A 41 14.34 3.57 -3.14
N LEU A 42 13.94 4.83 -3.02
CA LEU A 42 12.81 5.23 -2.19
C LEU A 42 11.48 4.67 -2.75
N GLY A 43 11.30 4.71 -4.07
CA GLY A 43 10.14 4.11 -4.72
C GLY A 43 10.05 2.60 -4.53
N TYR A 44 11.20 1.92 -4.47
CA TYR A 44 11.26 0.50 -4.14
C TYR A 44 10.96 0.23 -2.65
N ALA A 45 11.47 1.07 -1.74
CA ALA A 45 11.32 0.89 -0.30
C ALA A 45 9.90 1.21 0.21
N VAL A 46 9.23 2.19 -0.39
CA VAL A 46 7.87 2.61 -0.01
C VAL A 46 6.84 1.82 -0.82
N GLY A 47 6.35 0.72 -0.24
CA GLY A 47 5.33 -0.12 -0.85
C GLY A 47 3.96 -0.05 -0.17
N LEU A 48 2.95 -0.60 -0.84
CA LEU A 48 1.59 -0.77 -0.33
C LEU A 48 1.53 -1.50 1.04
N GLY A 49 2.51 -2.38 1.32
CA GLY A 49 2.63 -3.03 2.63
C GLY A 49 2.77 -2.05 3.80
N ASN A 50 3.39 -0.88 3.58
CA ASN A 50 3.50 0.16 4.61
C ASN A 50 2.15 0.83 4.90
N VAL A 51 1.20 0.77 3.96
CA VAL A 51 -0.12 1.42 4.08
C VAL A 51 -1.08 0.58 4.93
N TRP A 52 -1.12 -0.75 4.76
CA TRP A 52 -2.06 -1.60 5.52
C TRP A 52 -1.40 -2.48 6.57
N ARG A 53 -0.24 -3.08 6.29
CA ARG A 53 0.34 -4.12 7.16
C ARG A 53 0.98 -3.49 8.38
N PHE A 54 1.69 -2.37 8.19
CA PHE A 54 2.34 -1.68 9.30
C PHE A 54 1.32 -1.14 10.31
N PRO A 55 0.27 -0.38 9.94
CA PRO A 55 -0.72 0.08 10.91
C PRO A 55 -1.44 -1.07 11.61
N TYR A 56 -1.78 -2.13 10.87
CA TYR A 56 -2.41 -3.32 11.43
C TYR A 56 -1.55 -3.98 12.52
N LEU A 57 -0.27 -4.16 12.24
CA LEU A 57 0.66 -4.82 13.13
C LEU A 57 1.01 -3.94 14.35
N ALA A 58 1.15 -2.62 14.14
CA ALA A 58 1.34 -1.66 15.21
C ALA A 58 0.12 -1.66 16.15
N TYR A 59 -1.10 -1.57 15.61
CA TYR A 59 -2.32 -1.59 16.41
C TYR A 59 -2.45 -2.86 17.25
N ARG A 60 -2.21 -4.04 16.66
CA ARG A 60 -2.30 -5.33 17.37
C ARG A 60 -1.22 -5.48 18.46
N ASN A 61 -0.05 -4.89 18.29
CA ASN A 61 1.11 -5.07 19.18
C ASN A 61 1.34 -3.88 20.14
N GLY A 62 0.26 -3.23 20.61
CA GLY A 62 0.36 -2.15 21.60
C GLY A 62 0.48 -0.75 21.01
N GLY A 63 0.03 -0.55 19.78
CA GLY A 63 -0.07 0.75 19.11
C GLY A 63 1.29 1.45 19.01
N GLY A 64 1.40 2.63 19.63
CA GLY A 64 2.62 3.43 19.62
C GLY A 64 3.83 2.76 20.29
N ALA A 65 3.63 1.85 21.25
CA ALA A 65 4.74 1.17 21.93
C ALA A 65 5.52 0.23 20.98
N PHE A 66 4.86 -0.29 19.93
CA PHE A 66 5.50 -1.12 18.90
C PHE A 66 6.60 -0.38 18.13
N LEU A 67 6.59 0.95 18.11
CA LEU A 67 7.59 1.74 17.40
C LEU A 67 9.00 1.59 17.98
N ILE A 68 9.12 1.37 19.29
CA ILE A 68 10.43 1.23 19.96
C ILE A 68 11.21 0.01 19.43
N PRO A 69 10.67 -1.23 19.50
CA PRO A 69 11.35 -2.39 18.94
C PRO A 69 11.46 -2.31 17.40
N PHE A 70 10.49 -1.68 16.72
CA PHE A 70 10.54 -1.49 15.27
C PHE A 70 11.76 -0.67 14.83
N PHE A 71 11.99 0.50 15.42
CA PHE A 71 13.14 1.34 15.07
C PHE A 71 14.46 0.70 15.49
N LEU A 72 14.50 0.00 16.61
CA LEU A 72 15.70 -0.72 17.05
C LEU A 72 16.08 -1.82 16.05
N MET A 73 15.12 -2.65 15.61
CA MET A 73 15.37 -3.67 14.60
C MET A 73 15.70 -3.08 13.23
N LEU A 74 15.09 -1.94 12.88
CA LEU A 74 15.41 -1.23 11.64
C LEU A 74 16.88 -0.77 11.65
N LEU A 75 17.38 -0.19 12.74
CA LEU A 75 18.76 0.29 12.82
C LEU A 75 19.80 -0.83 12.93
N ILE A 76 19.50 -1.91 13.66
CA ILE A 76 20.46 -3.00 13.90
C ILE A 76 20.48 -4.03 12.77
N ILE A 77 19.33 -4.31 12.14
CA ILE A 77 19.20 -5.37 11.14
C ILE A 77 18.88 -4.79 9.76
N GLY A 78 17.86 -3.92 9.68
CA GLY A 78 17.41 -3.38 8.40
C GLY A 78 18.48 -2.56 7.68
N LEU A 79 19.05 -1.57 8.36
CA LEU A 79 20.03 -0.65 7.81
C LEU A 79 21.33 -1.37 7.38
N PRO A 80 21.94 -2.27 8.19
CA PRO A 80 23.14 -3.00 7.76
C PRO A 80 22.89 -3.93 6.58
N ILE A 81 21.74 -4.62 6.51
CA ILE A 81 21.41 -5.49 5.38
C ILE A 81 21.24 -4.65 4.11
N PHE A 82 20.54 -3.51 4.19
CA PHE A 82 20.37 -2.60 3.06
C PHE A 82 21.71 -2.08 2.53
N PHE A 83 22.62 -1.64 3.43
CA PHE A 83 23.95 -1.21 3.02
C PHE A 83 24.78 -2.34 2.40
N LEU A 84 24.68 -3.55 2.92
CA LEU A 84 25.36 -4.72 2.36
C LEU A 84 24.89 -5.00 0.93
N GLU A 85 23.57 -4.96 0.68
CA GLU A 85 23.00 -5.18 -0.65
C GLU A 85 23.48 -4.12 -1.66
N LEU A 86 23.46 -2.83 -1.26
CA LEU A 86 23.99 -1.75 -2.09
C LEU A 86 25.48 -1.91 -2.37
N TYR A 87 26.28 -2.26 -1.36
CA TYR A 87 27.71 -2.45 -1.49
C TYR A 87 28.04 -3.60 -2.46
N VAL A 88 27.35 -4.74 -2.33
CA VAL A 88 27.51 -5.89 -3.24
C VAL A 88 27.13 -5.53 -4.67
N GLY A 89 26.01 -4.82 -4.86
CA GLY A 89 25.56 -4.38 -6.18
C GLY A 89 26.51 -3.37 -6.85
N GLN A 90 27.12 -2.48 -6.07
CA GLN A 90 28.13 -1.55 -6.56
C GLN A 90 29.47 -2.22 -6.86
N TYR A 91 29.91 -3.14 -5.99
CA TYR A 91 31.19 -3.84 -6.12
C TYR A 91 31.20 -4.81 -7.31
N THR A 92 30.16 -5.63 -7.44
CA THR A 92 30.08 -6.64 -8.51
C THR A 92 29.68 -6.03 -9.84
N GLY A 93 28.82 -5.01 -9.83
CA GLY A 93 28.30 -4.38 -11.04
C GLY A 93 27.41 -5.29 -11.91
N ILE A 94 27.02 -6.46 -11.40
CA ILE A 94 26.30 -7.51 -12.13
C ILE A 94 24.94 -7.74 -11.44
N GLY A 95 23.96 -8.30 -12.16
CA GLY A 95 22.65 -8.64 -11.62
C GLY A 95 22.70 -9.68 -10.48
N PRO A 96 21.64 -9.74 -9.64
CA PRO A 96 21.62 -10.55 -8.41
C PRO A 96 21.79 -12.05 -8.65
N LEU A 97 21.42 -12.55 -9.83
CA LEU A 97 21.58 -13.96 -10.20
C LEU A 97 23.06 -14.38 -10.22
N GLN A 98 23.95 -13.51 -10.71
CA GLN A 98 25.38 -13.79 -10.86
C GLN A 98 26.25 -13.08 -9.81
N ALA A 99 25.72 -12.06 -9.12
CA ALA A 99 26.45 -11.30 -8.10
C ALA A 99 26.97 -12.21 -6.96
N PHE A 100 26.14 -13.13 -6.47
CA PHE A 100 26.55 -14.05 -5.40
C PHE A 100 27.56 -15.10 -5.87
N SER A 101 27.43 -15.60 -7.11
CA SER A 101 28.41 -16.52 -7.69
C SER A 101 29.76 -15.84 -7.96
N ALA A 102 29.76 -14.53 -8.24
CA ALA A 102 30.98 -13.74 -8.46
C ALA A 102 31.78 -13.53 -7.17
N ILE A 103 31.12 -13.51 -6.01
CA ILE A 103 31.79 -13.44 -4.70
C ILE A 103 32.33 -14.82 -4.31
N SER A 104 31.49 -15.85 -4.38
CA SER A 104 31.90 -17.22 -4.14
C SER A 104 30.97 -18.21 -4.84
N PRO A 105 31.51 -19.22 -5.55
CA PRO A 105 30.70 -20.19 -6.27
C PRO A 105 29.79 -21.01 -5.35
N PHE A 106 30.10 -21.11 -4.05
CA PHE A 106 29.24 -21.76 -3.06
C PHE A 106 27.89 -21.05 -2.88
N PHE A 107 27.84 -19.73 -3.05
CA PHE A 107 26.62 -18.92 -2.88
C PHE A 107 25.79 -18.77 -4.15
N SER A 108 26.13 -19.48 -5.23
CA SER A 108 25.40 -19.40 -6.51
C SER A 108 23.90 -19.72 -6.37
N GLY A 109 23.52 -20.57 -5.42
CA GLY A 109 22.12 -20.89 -5.13
C GLY A 109 21.29 -19.69 -4.67
N LEU A 110 21.90 -18.70 -3.98
CA LEU A 110 21.19 -17.53 -3.47
C LEU A 110 20.58 -16.69 -4.60
N GLY A 111 21.28 -16.57 -5.74
CA GLY A 111 20.77 -15.85 -6.90
C GLY A 111 19.50 -16.48 -7.51
N TYR A 112 19.39 -17.82 -7.46
CA TYR A 112 18.18 -18.50 -7.91
C TYR A 112 17.04 -18.37 -6.89
N CYS A 113 17.36 -18.43 -5.60
CA CYS A 113 16.36 -18.22 -4.54
C CYS A 113 15.75 -16.81 -4.61
N THR A 114 16.55 -15.77 -4.85
CA THR A 114 16.04 -14.40 -5.00
C THR A 114 15.11 -14.28 -6.21
N LEU A 115 15.45 -14.93 -7.33
CA LEU A 115 14.59 -14.96 -8.52
C LEU A 115 13.22 -15.59 -8.22
N VAL A 116 13.20 -16.75 -7.57
CA VAL A 116 11.94 -17.43 -7.19
C VAL A 116 11.09 -16.55 -6.25
N VAL A 117 11.69 -15.95 -5.23
CA VAL A 117 10.99 -15.08 -4.29
C VAL A 117 10.41 -13.84 -4.99
N ILE A 118 11.19 -13.19 -5.86
CA ILE A 118 10.73 -12.01 -6.62
C ILE A 118 9.57 -12.40 -7.54
N THR A 119 9.61 -13.55 -8.21
CA THR A 119 8.51 -14.01 -9.06
C THR A 119 7.23 -14.24 -8.26
N LEU A 120 7.31 -14.91 -7.11
CA LEU A 120 6.15 -15.16 -6.24
C LEU A 120 5.54 -13.85 -5.73
N ILE A 121 6.38 -12.92 -5.28
CA ILE A 121 5.91 -11.60 -4.82
C ILE A 121 5.28 -10.83 -5.98
N SER A 122 5.89 -10.83 -7.17
CA SER A 122 5.38 -10.10 -8.34
C SER A 122 3.98 -10.55 -8.74
N ILE A 123 3.72 -11.86 -8.76
CA ILE A 123 2.38 -12.39 -9.10
C ILE A 123 1.32 -11.87 -8.13
N ASN A 124 1.61 -11.89 -6.83
CA ASN A 124 0.68 -11.38 -5.81
C ASN A 124 0.45 -9.86 -5.95
N PHE A 125 1.52 -9.09 -6.21
CA PHE A 125 1.40 -7.65 -6.38
C PHE A 125 0.64 -7.25 -7.65
N MET A 126 0.72 -8.01 -8.74
CA MET A 126 -0.08 -7.75 -9.94
C MET A 126 -1.59 -7.87 -9.68
N ILE A 127 -2.00 -8.83 -8.85
CA ILE A 127 -3.41 -8.98 -8.44
C ILE A 127 -3.87 -7.76 -7.64
N ILE A 128 -3.04 -7.31 -6.69
CA ILE A 128 -3.36 -6.14 -5.87
C ILE A 128 -3.46 -4.89 -6.74
N ILE A 129 -2.52 -4.69 -7.67
CA ILE A 129 -2.56 -3.55 -8.61
C ILE A 129 -3.85 -3.60 -9.44
N ALA A 130 -4.23 -4.77 -9.96
CA ALA A 130 -5.46 -4.94 -10.72
C ALA A 130 -6.70 -4.52 -9.91
N TRP A 131 -6.80 -4.94 -8.65
CA TRP A 131 -7.89 -4.51 -7.76
C TRP A 131 -7.85 -3.01 -7.48
N THR A 132 -6.68 -2.42 -7.20
CA THR A 132 -6.58 -0.97 -6.96
C THR A 132 -7.02 -0.16 -8.17
N LEU A 133 -6.65 -0.57 -9.39
CA LEU A 133 -7.09 0.08 -10.61
C LEU A 133 -8.59 -0.07 -10.83
N PHE A 134 -9.14 -1.28 -10.63
CA PHE A 134 -10.58 -1.53 -10.73
C PHE A 134 -11.38 -0.60 -9.80
N TYR A 135 -11.03 -0.57 -8.51
CA TYR A 135 -11.72 0.29 -7.54
C TYR A 135 -11.51 1.78 -7.82
N THR A 136 -10.36 2.18 -8.34
CA THR A 136 -10.11 3.58 -8.74
C THR A 136 -11.03 3.99 -9.88
N ILE A 137 -11.17 3.14 -10.90
CA ILE A 137 -12.04 3.42 -12.07
C ILE A 137 -13.51 3.50 -11.64
N VAL A 138 -13.99 2.54 -10.84
CA VAL A 138 -15.37 2.55 -10.34
C VAL A 138 -15.64 3.77 -9.45
N SER A 139 -14.67 4.16 -8.61
CA SER A 139 -14.80 5.35 -7.76
C SER A 139 -14.88 6.65 -8.58
N ILE A 140 -14.19 6.73 -9.72
CA ILE A 140 -14.29 7.87 -10.65
C ILE A 140 -15.63 7.87 -11.39
N ALA A 141 -16.19 6.69 -11.70
CA ALA A 141 -17.49 6.55 -12.38
C ALA A 141 -18.68 7.00 -11.51
N GLY A 142 -18.52 7.07 -10.19
CA GLY A 142 -19.48 7.70 -9.26
C GLY A 142 -20.61 6.79 -8.75
N ASN A 143 -20.87 5.64 -9.38
CA ASN A 143 -21.80 4.64 -8.87
C ASN A 143 -21.06 3.64 -7.97
N LEU A 144 -21.04 3.91 -6.66
CA LEU A 144 -20.39 3.05 -5.67
C LEU A 144 -21.43 2.16 -4.97
N ASP A 145 -21.52 0.91 -5.41
CA ASP A 145 -22.41 -0.08 -4.81
C ASP A 145 -22.16 -0.26 -3.30
N TRP A 146 -20.88 -0.30 -2.88
CA TRP A 146 -20.49 -0.40 -1.46
C TRP A 146 -20.60 0.92 -0.68
N GLY A 147 -21.01 2.01 -1.32
CA GLY A 147 -21.25 3.32 -0.69
C GLY A 147 -22.72 3.61 -0.42
N SER A 148 -23.63 2.86 -1.04
CA SER A 148 -25.08 3.10 -0.96
C SER A 148 -25.83 1.98 -0.24
N CYS A 149 -26.85 2.40 0.53
CA CYS A 149 -27.85 1.52 1.12
C CYS A 149 -29.10 1.28 0.24
N GLU A 150 -29.09 1.72 -1.03
CA GLU A 150 -30.21 1.57 -1.96
C GLU A 150 -30.16 0.30 -2.84
N ASN A 151 -29.21 -0.60 -2.59
CA ASN A 151 -29.09 -1.86 -3.33
C ASN A 151 -30.11 -2.92 -2.86
N PRO A 152 -30.51 -3.85 -3.74
CA PRO A 152 -31.51 -4.87 -3.42
C PRO A 152 -31.05 -5.92 -2.38
N TYR A 153 -29.74 -6.07 -2.19
CA TYR A 153 -29.17 -7.01 -1.21
C TYR A 153 -28.99 -6.39 0.19
N ASN A 154 -29.19 -5.07 0.33
CA ASN A 154 -28.97 -4.41 1.60
C ASN A 154 -30.09 -4.71 2.60
N THR A 155 -29.71 -4.91 3.87
CA THR A 155 -30.66 -5.09 4.96
C THR A 155 -31.13 -3.74 5.52
N ASP A 156 -32.17 -3.75 6.34
CA ASP A 156 -32.62 -2.53 7.02
C ASP A 156 -31.55 -1.95 7.95
N ALA A 157 -30.61 -2.78 8.44
CA ALA A 157 -29.50 -2.34 9.28
C ALA A 157 -28.38 -1.61 8.51
N CYS A 158 -28.48 -1.48 7.18
CA CYS A 158 -27.47 -0.82 6.35
C CYS A 158 -27.26 0.64 6.76
N TYR A 159 -26.00 1.03 6.85
CA TYR A 159 -25.53 2.36 7.16
C TYR A 159 -24.62 2.91 6.05
N SER A 160 -24.99 4.10 5.55
CA SER A 160 -24.13 4.91 4.67
C SER A 160 -23.87 6.26 5.32
N GLY A 161 -22.60 6.67 5.32
CA GLY A 161 -22.18 7.97 5.84
C GLY A 161 -22.69 9.15 5.01
N GLU A 162 -22.98 8.94 3.72
CA GLU A 162 -23.55 9.99 2.87
C GLU A 162 -24.98 10.33 3.28
N TYR A 163 -25.83 9.31 3.45
CA TYR A 163 -27.20 9.50 3.91
C TYR A 163 -27.27 9.99 5.36
N ASP A 164 -26.36 9.53 6.23
CA ASP A 164 -26.29 10.04 7.61
C ASP A 164 -25.90 11.51 7.66
N LYS A 165 -24.95 11.94 6.83
CA LYS A 165 -24.60 13.35 6.69
C LYS A 165 -25.79 14.19 6.24
N ALA A 166 -26.56 13.70 5.26
CA ALA A 166 -27.77 14.37 4.78
C ALA A 166 -28.85 14.48 5.87
N CYS A 167 -29.07 13.44 6.69
CA CYS A 167 -30.01 13.51 7.81
C CYS A 167 -29.54 14.52 8.88
N ARG A 168 -28.23 14.65 9.11
CA ARG A 168 -27.65 15.44 10.21
C ARG A 168 -27.43 16.93 9.88
N GLU A 169 -27.82 17.42 8.69
CA GLU A 169 -27.49 18.76 8.21
C GLU A 169 -27.93 19.90 9.15
N ASN A 170 -29.09 19.75 9.81
CA ASN A 170 -29.71 20.78 10.66
C ASN A 170 -29.69 20.41 12.15
N ASN A 171 -28.76 19.54 12.57
CA ASN A 171 -28.69 19.09 13.95
C ASN A 171 -28.19 20.19 14.90
N THR A 172 -28.80 20.28 16.07
CA THR A 172 -28.56 21.33 17.07
C THR A 172 -27.92 20.81 18.34
N GLY A 173 -27.67 19.50 18.41
CA GLY A 173 -27.25 18.76 19.58
C GLY A 173 -28.42 18.18 20.37
N ALA A 174 -29.68 18.43 20.02
CA ALA A 174 -30.84 18.00 20.81
C ALA A 174 -31.23 16.53 20.58
N ALA A 175 -32.01 15.94 21.49
CA ALA A 175 -32.54 14.58 21.30
C ALA A 175 -33.48 14.44 20.08
N SER A 176 -34.02 15.56 19.55
CA SER A 176 -34.80 15.58 18.30
C SER A 176 -33.95 15.55 17.04
N ASP A 177 -32.62 15.62 17.16
CA ASP A 177 -31.70 15.56 16.03
C ASP A 177 -31.84 14.25 15.27
N LEU A 178 -31.64 14.32 13.94
CA LEU A 178 -31.86 13.20 13.05
C LEU A 178 -30.54 12.45 12.78
N THR A 179 -30.65 11.15 12.54
CA THR A 179 -29.55 10.29 12.06
C THR A 179 -30.12 9.23 11.13
N TYR A 180 -29.29 8.69 10.23
CA TYR A 180 -29.70 7.62 9.34
C TYR A 180 -29.68 6.27 10.07
N TYR A 181 -30.86 5.70 10.28
CA TYR A 181 -31.07 4.42 10.95
C TYR A 181 -32.28 3.70 10.34
N MET A 182 -32.20 2.37 10.18
CA MET A 182 -33.25 1.57 9.52
C MET A 182 -33.67 2.10 8.14
N ARG A 183 -32.68 2.54 7.35
CA ARG A 183 -32.86 3.16 6.01
C ARG A 183 -33.72 4.43 5.98
N GLN A 184 -33.93 5.08 7.11
CA GLN A 184 -34.72 6.31 7.25
C GLN A 184 -33.98 7.36 8.10
N CYS A 185 -34.33 8.64 7.94
CA CYS A 185 -33.89 9.68 8.88
C CYS A 185 -34.80 9.63 10.11
N MET A 186 -34.28 9.14 11.23
CA MET A 186 -35.03 9.04 12.48
C MET A 186 -34.40 9.90 13.56
N SER A 187 -35.22 10.40 14.48
CA SER A 187 -34.71 11.18 15.61
C SER A 187 -33.97 10.28 16.60
N ILE A 188 -32.87 10.78 17.14
CA ILE A 188 -32.04 10.05 18.11
C ILE A 188 -32.86 9.69 19.36
N GLY A 189 -33.75 10.57 19.78
CA GLY A 189 -34.66 10.31 20.88
C GLY A 189 -35.65 9.16 20.60
N GLN A 190 -36.14 9.03 19.36
CA GLN A 190 -36.96 7.87 18.97
C GLN A 190 -36.15 6.57 18.99
N ILE A 191 -34.91 6.59 18.52
CA ILE A 191 -34.00 5.44 18.59
C ILE A 191 -33.74 5.04 20.05
N CYS A 192 -33.53 6.01 20.95
CA CYS A 192 -33.42 5.74 22.38
C CYS A 192 -34.69 5.02 22.88
N MET A 193 -35.88 5.52 22.55
CA MET A 193 -37.14 4.90 22.98
C MET A 193 -37.32 3.48 22.43
N ASP A 194 -37.01 3.25 21.16
CA ASP A 194 -37.13 1.95 20.49
C ASP A 194 -36.16 0.91 21.06
N THR A 195 -35.00 1.37 21.56
CA THR A 195 -33.99 0.52 22.22
C THR A 195 -34.20 0.36 23.73
N GLY A 196 -35.28 0.94 24.29
CA GLY A 196 -35.64 0.83 25.70
C GLY A 196 -34.96 1.85 26.63
N PHE A 197 -34.36 2.92 26.08
CA PHE A 197 -33.75 4.01 26.82
C PHE A 197 -34.57 5.31 26.76
N LEU A 198 -34.29 6.23 27.67
CA LEU A 198 -34.92 7.55 27.65
C LEU A 198 -34.08 8.53 26.80
N PRO A 199 -34.72 9.43 26.03
CA PRO A 199 -34.00 10.46 25.30
C PRO A 199 -33.34 11.45 26.27
N TYR A 200 -32.06 11.77 26.06
CA TYR A 200 -31.34 12.78 26.84
C TYR A 200 -30.80 13.89 25.95
N ASP A 201 -29.92 13.56 25.01
CA ASP A 201 -29.26 14.53 24.13
C ASP A 201 -29.00 13.93 22.74
N GLY A 202 -28.50 14.72 21.79
CA GLY A 202 -28.23 14.27 20.41
C GLY A 202 -27.08 13.25 20.29
N ASN A 203 -26.39 12.93 21.38
CA ASN A 203 -25.30 11.93 21.39
C ASN A 203 -25.52 10.80 22.41
N TYR A 204 -26.41 10.98 23.38
CA TYR A 204 -26.55 10.08 24.52
C TYR A 204 -28.02 9.81 24.83
N CYS A 205 -28.30 8.56 25.19
CA CYS A 205 -29.54 8.14 25.83
C CYS A 205 -29.31 7.94 27.34
N MET A 206 -30.39 7.95 28.12
CA MET A 206 -30.35 7.69 29.56
C MET A 206 -30.84 6.28 29.87
N ASN A 207 -30.01 5.48 30.52
CA ASN A 207 -30.32 4.15 31.05
C ASN A 207 -30.41 4.23 32.58
N VAL A 208 -31.62 4.45 33.09
CA VAL A 208 -31.94 4.59 34.53
C VAL A 208 -31.21 5.76 35.22
N THR A 209 -29.89 5.66 35.43
CA THR A 209 -29.03 6.70 36.02
C THR A 209 -27.74 6.96 35.24
N GLU A 210 -27.45 6.18 34.21
CA GLU A 210 -26.21 6.32 33.41
C GLU A 210 -26.52 6.87 32.00
N THR A 211 -25.61 7.70 31.49
CA THR A 211 -25.65 8.16 30.09
C THR A 211 -24.91 7.18 29.21
N VAL A 212 -25.59 6.59 28.24
CA VAL A 212 -25.01 5.67 27.26
C VAL A 212 -25.05 6.30 25.88
N PRO A 213 -24.03 6.11 25.02
CA PRO A 213 -24.10 6.57 23.63
C PRO A 213 -25.30 5.93 22.93
N TRP A 214 -26.05 6.70 22.14
CA TRP A 214 -27.29 6.22 21.52
C TRP A 214 -27.07 5.00 20.60
N TYR A 215 -25.88 4.87 20.02
CA TYR A 215 -25.52 3.78 19.12
C TYR A 215 -25.09 2.49 19.86
N SER A 216 -25.03 2.49 21.19
CA SER A 216 -24.54 1.34 21.98
C SER A 216 -25.38 0.07 21.79
N ASN A 217 -26.69 0.20 21.61
CA ASN A 217 -27.62 -0.91 21.40
C ASN A 217 -28.34 -0.84 20.03
N ALA A 218 -27.83 -0.02 19.11
CA ALA A 218 -28.38 0.14 17.77
C ALA A 218 -27.56 -0.67 16.77
N THR A 219 -28.19 -1.60 16.05
CA THR A 219 -27.50 -2.44 15.05
C THR A 219 -27.34 -1.66 13.75
N ARG A 220 -26.09 -1.32 13.40
CA ARG A 220 -25.73 -0.65 12.14
C ARG A 220 -24.62 -1.43 11.45
N ILE A 221 -24.80 -1.75 10.18
CA ILE A 221 -23.83 -2.49 9.36
C ILE A 221 -23.41 -1.57 8.22
N LEU A 222 -22.11 -1.41 7.95
CA LEU A 222 -21.67 -0.53 6.87
C LEU A 222 -22.12 -1.10 5.52
N ALA A 223 -22.52 -0.23 4.59
CA ALA A 223 -22.84 -0.64 3.22
C ALA A 223 -21.73 -1.47 2.56
N SER A 224 -20.47 -1.16 2.85
CA SER A 224 -19.33 -1.95 2.36
C SER A 224 -19.23 -3.33 3.00
N GLU A 225 -19.62 -3.47 4.27
CA GLU A 225 -19.63 -4.78 4.95
C GLU A 225 -20.72 -5.69 4.38
N GLU A 226 -21.88 -5.15 4.00
CA GLU A 226 -22.92 -5.93 3.31
C GLU A 226 -22.54 -6.29 1.87
N TYR A 227 -21.81 -5.42 1.17
CA TYR A 227 -21.35 -5.66 -0.20
C TYR A 227 -20.34 -6.81 -0.33
N TYR A 228 -19.40 -6.92 0.62
CA TYR A 228 -18.32 -7.91 0.59
C TYR A 228 -18.60 -9.18 1.40
N LYS A 229 -19.85 -9.36 1.85
CA LYS A 229 -20.29 -10.50 2.65
C LYS A 229 -20.45 -11.77 1.81
#